data_AF-A0A084ZLR9-F1
#
_entry.id   AF-A0A084ZLR9-F1
#
_cell.length_a   1.000
_cell.length_b   1.000
_cell.length_c   1.000
_cell.angle_alpha   90.00
_cell.angle_beta   90.00
_cell.angle_gamma   90.00
#
_symmetry.space_group_name_H-M   'P 1'
#
loop_
_entity.id
_entity.type
_entity.pdbx_description
1 polymer ?
#
loop_
_entity_poly.entity_id
_entity_poly.type
_entity_poly.pdbx_seq_one_letter_code
_entity_poly.pdbx_strand_id
1 'polypeptide(L)'
;MKKVLMLMALVLLAGCKPGAEKAIELAKKEIADDVRDPDSVKFRYVRFVQDEKSDAKSVSGFVCGQVNAKNGFGAYEGFQPFVLKISMESKGMFSSGVHYSVSEKNIYTRFSDPVPPSYREKCGADE
;
A
#
# COMPACT_ATOMS: atom_id res chain seq x y z
N MET A 1 11.34 20.91 -42.84
CA MET A 1 12.19 20.48 -41.72
C MET A 1 11.91 21.25 -40.40
N LYS A 2 10.64 21.60 -40.11
CA LYS A 2 10.23 22.29 -38.85
C LYS A 2 9.28 21.47 -37.97
N LYS A 3 8.71 20.37 -38.49
CA LYS A 3 7.73 19.53 -37.78
C LYS A 3 8.34 18.42 -36.91
N VAL A 4 9.63 18.12 -37.12
CA VAL A 4 10.33 17.06 -36.38
C VAL A 4 10.75 17.52 -34.97
N LEU A 5 10.93 18.83 -34.77
CA LEU A 5 11.39 19.37 -33.49
C LEU A 5 10.31 19.39 -32.38
N MET A 6 9.03 19.20 -32.72
CA MET A 6 7.92 19.27 -31.76
C MET A 6 7.57 17.92 -31.10
N LEU A 7 8.06 16.79 -31.63
CA LEU A 7 7.74 15.46 -31.08
C LEU A 7 8.68 15.00 -29.95
N MET A 8 9.80 15.67 -29.74
CA MET A 8 10.81 15.25 -28.74
C MET A 8 10.55 15.81 -27.33
N ALA A 9 9.62 16.75 -27.18
CA ALA A 9 9.35 17.44 -25.91
C ALA A 9 8.38 16.70 -24.97
N LEU A 10 7.70 15.64 -25.42
CA LEU A 10 6.71 14.90 -24.60
C LEU A 10 7.29 13.73 -23.79
N VAL A 11 8.58 13.42 -23.92
CA VAL A 11 9.18 12.20 -23.30
C VAL A 11 9.80 12.45 -21.91
N LEU A 12 9.84 13.70 -21.42
CA LEU A 12 10.68 14.06 -20.27
C LEU A 12 10.00 14.10 -18.89
N LEU A 13 8.76 13.61 -18.72
CA LEU A 13 8.05 13.67 -17.43
C LEU A 13 7.75 12.33 -16.76
N ALA A 14 8.25 11.20 -17.28
CA ALA A 14 8.08 9.89 -16.64
C ALA A 14 9.11 9.63 -15.53
N GLY A 15 9.24 10.55 -14.58
CA GLY A 15 9.93 10.29 -13.31
C GLY A 15 8.95 9.69 -12.30
N CYS A 16 8.69 8.37 -12.37
CA CYS A 16 7.85 7.68 -11.38
C CYS A 16 8.57 7.61 -10.04
N LYS A 17 8.34 8.59 -9.15
CA LYS A 17 8.71 8.45 -7.75
C LYS A 17 7.84 7.39 -7.07
N PRO A 18 8.36 6.65 -6.07
CA PRO A 18 7.52 5.88 -5.18
C PRO A 18 6.46 6.80 -4.58
N GLY A 19 5.20 6.36 -4.60
CA GLY A 19 4.07 7.14 -4.15
C GLY A 19 3.02 6.25 -3.49
N ALA A 20 1.90 6.86 -3.11
CA ALA A 20 0.80 6.20 -2.41
C ALA A 20 0.32 4.91 -3.11
N GLU A 21 0.20 4.94 -4.43
CA GLU A 21 -0.24 3.79 -5.23
C GLU A 21 0.70 2.59 -5.09
N LYS A 22 2.02 2.84 -5.12
CA LYS A 22 3.01 1.77 -4.97
C LYS A 22 3.04 1.22 -3.55
N ALA A 23 2.87 2.08 -2.54
CA ALA A 23 2.73 1.65 -1.15
C ALA A 23 1.52 0.72 -0.99
N ILE A 24 0.38 1.10 -1.56
CA ILE A 24 -0.87 0.32 -1.52
C ILE A 24 -0.70 -1.02 -2.26
N GLU A 25 -0.06 -1.02 -3.44
CA GLU A 25 0.21 -2.25 -4.21
C GLU A 25 1.04 -3.24 -3.38
N LEU A 26 2.15 -2.77 -2.80
CA LEU A 26 3.04 -3.60 -1.98
C LEU A 26 2.34 -4.09 -0.71
N ALA A 27 1.59 -3.23 -0.03
CA ALA A 27 0.87 -3.63 1.17
C ALA A 27 -0.23 -4.66 0.89
N LYS A 28 -0.96 -4.52 -0.22
CA LYS A 28 -1.96 -5.55 -0.63
C LYS A 28 -1.29 -6.89 -0.86
N LYS A 29 -0.11 -6.91 -1.49
CA LYS A 29 0.67 -8.13 -1.67
C LYS A 29 1.09 -8.73 -0.32
N GLU A 30 1.71 -7.93 0.55
CA GLU A 30 2.16 -8.37 1.88
C GLU A 30 1.04 -8.93 2.77
N ILE A 31 -0.16 -8.35 2.67
CA ILE A 31 -1.34 -8.83 3.40
C ILE A 31 -1.90 -10.10 2.74
N ALA A 32 -1.90 -10.18 1.41
CA ALA A 32 -2.40 -11.36 0.71
C ALA A 32 -1.50 -12.59 0.91
N ASP A 33 -0.18 -12.40 0.99
CA ASP A 33 0.78 -13.47 1.20
C ASP A 33 0.63 -14.13 2.60
N ASP A 34 0.01 -13.44 3.57
CA ASP A 34 -0.27 -13.98 4.91
C ASP A 34 -1.57 -14.82 4.99
N VAL A 35 -2.44 -14.74 3.99
CA VAL A 35 -3.69 -15.52 4.01
C VAL A 35 -3.50 -16.87 3.33
N ARG A 36 -4.34 -17.84 3.72
CA ARG A 36 -4.27 -19.21 3.19
C ARG A 36 -4.49 -19.31 1.67
N ASP A 37 -5.36 -18.46 1.13
CA ASP A 37 -5.67 -18.39 -0.30
C ASP A 37 -5.47 -16.92 -0.77
N PRO A 38 -4.26 -16.54 -1.18
CA PRO A 38 -3.92 -15.17 -1.59
C PRO A 38 -4.80 -14.62 -2.72
N ASP A 39 -5.24 -15.50 -3.64
CA ASP A 39 -6.08 -15.10 -4.78
C ASP A 39 -7.54 -14.84 -4.38
N SER A 40 -7.95 -15.29 -3.18
CA SER A 40 -9.28 -15.01 -2.65
C SER A 40 -9.43 -13.60 -2.04
N VAL A 41 -8.33 -12.88 -1.87
CA VAL A 41 -8.31 -11.68 -1.04
C VAL A 41 -9.08 -10.55 -1.69
N LYS A 42 -9.97 -9.94 -0.91
CA LYS A 42 -10.72 -8.74 -1.26
C LYS A 42 -10.30 -7.60 -0.35
N PHE A 43 -10.05 -6.46 -0.95
CA PHE A 43 -9.66 -5.24 -0.25
C PHE A 43 -10.72 -4.14 -0.41
N ARG A 44 -10.91 -3.32 0.62
CA ARG A 44 -11.70 -2.08 0.56
C ARG A 44 -11.15 -1.01 1.50
N TYR A 45 -11.50 0.25 1.25
CA TYR A 45 -11.07 1.41 2.03
C TYR A 45 -9.54 1.51 2.19
N VAL A 46 -8.80 1.07 1.17
CA VAL A 46 -7.34 0.99 1.23
C VAL A 46 -6.74 2.35 0.89
N ARG A 47 -5.96 2.86 1.82
CA ARG A 47 -5.39 4.21 1.77
C ARG A 47 -3.99 4.23 2.35
N PHE A 48 -3.18 5.15 1.85
CA PHE A 48 -1.83 5.40 2.37
C PHE A 48 -1.84 6.72 3.14
N VAL A 49 -1.49 6.64 4.42
CA VAL A 49 -1.27 7.79 5.30
C VAL A 49 0.24 8.00 5.42
N GLN A 50 0.73 9.05 4.79
CA GLN A 50 2.15 9.35 4.72
C GLN A 50 2.66 9.90 6.06
N ASP A 51 3.81 9.40 6.52
CA ASP A 51 4.52 9.95 7.68
C ASP A 51 5.25 11.23 7.30
N GLU A 52 5.37 12.16 8.26
CA GLU A 52 6.11 13.43 8.12
C GLU A 52 7.59 13.24 7.75
N LYS A 53 8.15 12.04 7.98
CA LYS A 53 9.55 11.69 7.70
C LYS A 53 9.84 11.40 6.22
N SER A 54 8.84 11.51 5.34
CA SER A 54 9.06 11.28 3.92
C SER A 54 9.91 12.38 3.30
N ASP A 55 10.86 11.99 2.45
CA ASP A 55 11.73 12.91 1.71
C ASP A 55 11.59 12.71 0.19
N ALA A 56 12.41 13.41 -0.60
CA ALA A 56 12.33 13.34 -2.07
C ALA A 56 12.71 11.96 -2.67
N LYS A 57 13.35 11.08 -1.89
CA LYS A 57 13.88 9.76 -2.29
C LYS A 57 13.28 8.61 -1.48
N SER A 58 12.81 8.88 -0.26
CA SER A 58 12.20 7.92 0.65
C SER A 58 10.76 8.29 0.98
N VAL A 59 9.86 7.30 0.95
CA VAL A 59 8.46 7.45 1.32
C VAL A 59 8.14 6.46 2.42
N SER A 60 7.70 6.96 3.57
CA SER A 60 7.29 6.14 4.72
C SER A 60 5.87 6.49 5.11
N GLY A 61 5.13 5.52 5.62
CA GLY A 61 3.79 5.74 6.15
C GLY A 61 3.06 4.45 6.48
N PHE A 62 1.77 4.59 6.73
CA PHE A 62 0.86 3.49 7.03
C PHE A 62 -0.07 3.24 5.85
N VAL A 63 -0.13 2.00 5.40
CA VAL A 63 -1.24 1.54 4.57
C VAL A 63 -2.29 0.94 5.48
N CYS A 64 -3.48 1.52 5.45
CA CYS A 64 -4.63 1.07 6.20
C CYS A 64 -5.73 0.62 5.25
N GLY A 65 -6.60 -0.25 5.72
CA GLY A 65 -7.80 -0.63 4.98
C GLY A 65 -8.48 -1.82 5.61
N GLN A 66 -9.32 -2.48 4.84
CA GLN A 66 -9.98 -3.70 5.29
C GLN A 66 -9.75 -4.82 4.28
N VAL A 67 -9.51 -6.02 4.81
CA VAL A 67 -9.25 -7.24 4.06
C VAL A 67 -10.30 -8.30 4.37
N ASN A 68 -10.69 -9.09 3.39
CA ASN A 68 -11.55 -10.25 3.56
C ASN A 68 -11.00 -11.37 2.68
N ALA A 69 -10.74 -12.54 3.29
CA ALA A 69 -10.20 -13.71 2.61
C ALA A 69 -11.02 -14.94 2.98
N LYS A 70 -10.89 -16.01 2.19
CA LYS A 70 -11.56 -17.28 2.50
C LYS A 70 -10.87 -17.99 3.66
N ASN A 71 -11.66 -18.45 4.63
CA ASN A 71 -11.19 -19.30 5.71
C ASN A 71 -10.88 -20.73 5.24
N GLY A 72 -10.52 -21.61 6.18
CA GLY A 72 -10.28 -23.06 5.97
C GLY A 72 -11.35 -23.80 5.16
N PHE A 73 -12.60 -23.35 5.29
CA PHE A 73 -13.79 -23.96 4.69
C PHE A 73 -14.19 -23.32 3.35
N GLY A 74 -13.43 -22.33 2.86
CA GLY A 74 -13.70 -21.66 1.59
C GLY A 74 -14.73 -20.53 1.67
N ALA A 75 -15.14 -20.11 2.87
CA ALA A 75 -16.12 -19.06 3.10
C ALA A 75 -15.44 -17.74 3.51
N TYR A 76 -16.06 -16.61 3.15
CA TYR A 76 -15.64 -15.28 3.62
C TYR A 76 -16.27 -14.98 4.98
N GLU A 77 -15.45 -14.55 5.94
CA GLU A 77 -15.91 -14.30 7.33
C GLU A 77 -16.20 -12.81 7.61
N GLY A 78 -15.97 -11.96 6.61
CA GLY A 78 -16.23 -10.52 6.68
C GLY A 78 -14.96 -9.70 6.60
N PHE A 79 -15.12 -8.40 6.40
CA PHE A 79 -14.00 -7.47 6.29
C PHE A 79 -13.40 -7.16 7.67
N GLN A 80 -12.09 -7.36 7.77
CA GLN A 80 -11.26 -7.12 8.94
C GLN A 80 -10.32 -5.95 8.67
N PRO A 81 -10.23 -4.95 9.58
CA PRO A 81 -9.28 -3.86 9.41
C PRO A 81 -7.84 -4.35 9.48
N PHE A 82 -6.95 -3.72 8.72
CA PHE A 82 -5.52 -3.97 8.79
C PHE A 82 -4.75 -2.66 8.78
N VAL A 83 -3.56 -2.70 9.37
CA VAL A 83 -2.56 -1.62 9.28
C VAL A 83 -1.20 -2.22 8.96
N LEU A 84 -0.49 -1.58 8.04
CA LEU A 84 0.84 -1.97 7.62
C LEU A 84 1.74 -0.73 7.50
N LYS A 85 2.82 -0.67 8.27
CA LYS A 85 3.82 0.40 8.16
C LYS A 85 4.89 0.04 7.14
N ILE A 86 4.94 0.78 6.05
CA ILE A 86 5.87 0.56 4.94
C ILE A 86 6.82 1.75 4.78
N SER A 87 8.09 1.45 4.53
CA SER A 87 9.08 2.42 4.06
C SER A 87 9.59 1.98 2.70
N MET A 88 9.70 2.92 1.76
CA MET A 88 10.12 2.68 0.38
C MET A 88 11.21 3.67 -0.03
N GLU A 89 12.25 3.18 -0.67
CA GLU A 89 13.31 3.99 -1.28
C GLU A 89 13.38 3.69 -2.78
N SER A 90 13.46 4.75 -3.59
CA SER A 90 13.59 4.60 -5.05
C SER A 90 14.94 3.98 -5.43
N LYS A 91 14.92 3.00 -6.35
CA LYS A 91 16.15 2.41 -6.93
C LYS A 91 16.87 3.33 -7.93
N GLY A 92 16.35 4.53 -8.18
CA GLY A 92 16.93 5.51 -9.09
C GLY A 92 15.87 6.23 -9.92
N MET A 93 16.29 7.32 -10.58
CA MET A 93 15.40 8.27 -11.28
C MET A 93 14.59 7.65 -12.44
N PHE A 94 15.02 6.51 -12.97
CA PHE A 94 14.41 5.84 -14.13
C PHE A 94 13.82 4.45 -13.83
N SER A 95 13.76 4.04 -12.55
CA SER A 95 13.23 2.74 -12.16
C SER A 95 11.92 2.89 -11.41
N SER A 96 10.91 2.11 -11.78
CA SER A 96 9.69 1.90 -10.98
C SER A 96 9.92 0.98 -9.77
N GLY A 97 11.12 0.40 -9.66
CA GLY A 97 11.50 -0.48 -8.57
C GLY A 97 11.83 0.31 -7.30
N VAL A 98 11.43 -0.26 -6.16
CA VAL A 98 11.75 0.26 -4.83
C VAL A 98 12.47 -0.82 -4.01
N HIS A 99 13.35 -0.39 -3.12
CA HIS A 99 13.64 -1.17 -1.92
C HIS A 99 12.58 -0.80 -0.89
N TYR A 100 11.92 -1.79 -0.30
CA TYR A 100 10.93 -1.51 0.73
C TYR A 100 11.14 -2.41 1.95
N SER A 101 10.67 -1.94 3.08
CA SER A 101 10.62 -2.70 4.32
C SER A 101 9.27 -2.50 5.00
N VAL A 102 8.81 -3.56 5.65
CA VAL A 102 7.60 -3.55 6.48
C VAL A 102 8.04 -3.62 7.93
N SER A 103 7.65 -2.62 8.72
CA SER A 103 8.06 -2.48 10.13
C SER A 103 6.93 -2.79 11.12
N GLU A 104 5.68 -2.69 10.67
CA GLU A 104 4.49 -3.06 11.44
C GLU A 104 3.51 -3.70 10.46
N LYS A 105 2.87 -4.82 10.83
CA LYS A 105 1.82 -5.47 10.05
C LYS A 105 0.84 -6.14 11.01
N ASN A 106 -0.41 -5.68 11.02
CA ASN A 106 -1.46 -6.21 11.89
C ASN A 106 -2.78 -6.33 11.11
N ILE A 107 -3.47 -7.45 11.29
CA ILE A 107 -4.84 -7.68 10.83
C ILE A 107 -5.70 -7.86 12.09
N TYR A 108 -6.65 -6.95 12.30
CA TYR A 108 -7.49 -6.92 13.49
C TYR A 108 -8.70 -7.84 13.29
N THR A 109 -8.78 -8.91 14.08
CA THR A 109 -9.94 -9.80 14.10
C THR A 109 -10.81 -9.52 15.32
N ARG A 110 -12.12 -9.71 15.21
CA ARG A 110 -13.04 -9.49 16.34
C ARG A 110 -12.76 -10.37 17.56
N PHE A 111 -12.03 -11.48 17.40
CA PHE A 111 -11.85 -12.49 18.44
C PHE A 111 -10.45 -12.48 19.05
N SER A 112 -9.41 -12.21 18.24
CA SER A 112 -8.03 -12.19 18.72
C SER A 112 -7.54 -10.78 19.06
N ASP A 113 -7.85 -9.81 18.20
CA ASP A 113 -7.19 -8.50 18.20
C ASP A 113 -8.19 -7.39 17.85
N PRO A 114 -8.94 -6.86 18.84
CA PRO A 114 -9.88 -5.79 18.60
C PRO A 114 -9.15 -4.54 18.07
N VAL A 115 -9.81 -3.79 17.20
CA VAL A 115 -9.25 -2.58 16.59
C VAL A 115 -8.97 -1.55 17.68
N PRO A 116 -7.70 -1.16 17.90
CA PRO A 116 -7.36 -0.19 18.94
C PRO A 116 -7.81 1.22 18.52
N PRO A 117 -8.09 2.14 19.47
CA PRO A 117 -8.40 3.53 19.15
C PRO A 117 -7.34 4.21 18.28
N SER A 118 -6.07 3.84 18.48
CA SER A 118 -4.92 4.31 17.70
C SER A 118 -5.01 3.97 16.22
N TYR A 119 -5.81 2.97 15.82
CA TYR A 119 -6.08 2.71 14.41
C TYR A 119 -6.72 3.93 13.75
N ARG A 120 -7.74 4.55 14.37
CA ARG A 120 -8.40 5.73 13.78
C ARG A 120 -7.52 6.96 13.80
N GLU A 121 -6.65 7.10 14.81
CA GLU A 121 -5.67 8.18 14.87
C GLU A 121 -4.64 8.06 13.74
N LYS A 122 -4.14 6.84 13.47
CA LYS A 122 -3.18 6.58 12.38
C LYS A 122 -3.84 6.63 11.00
N CYS A 123 -5.02 6.03 10.87
CA CYS A 123 -5.61 5.72 9.57
C CYS A 123 -6.73 6.68 9.15
N GLY A 124 -7.27 7.51 10.03
CA GLY A 124 -8.43 8.35 9.73
C GLY A 124 -9.70 7.53 9.46
N ALA A 125 -10.67 8.12 8.76
CA ALA A 125 -11.93 7.49 8.39
C ALA A 125 -11.74 6.41 7.30
N ASP A 126 -12.65 5.44 7.25
CA ASP A 126 -12.67 4.44 6.19
C ASP A 126 -13.34 5.02 4.94
N GLU A 127 -12.51 5.37 3.95
CA GLU A 127 -12.89 5.99 2.67
C GLU A 127 -12.23 5.27 1.49
#